data_AF-A0A7K4HMR1-F1
#
_entry.id   AF-A0A7K4HMR1-F1
#
_cell.length_a   1.000
_cell.length_b   1.000
_cell.length_c   1.000
_cell.angle_alpha   90.00
_cell.angle_beta   90.00
_cell.angle_gamma   90.00
#
_symmetry.space_group_name_H-M   'P 1'
#
loop_
_entity.id
_entity.type
_entity.pdbx_description
1 polymer ?
#
loop_
_entity_poly.entity_id
_entity_poly.type
_entity_poly.pdbx_seq_one_letter_code
_entity_poly.pdbx_strand_id
1 'polypeptide(L)' 'MIEFLQVVLAAIVILGTAATAWSRDPFNKLICLGVLIGGVFPFIVAGGYLDVAVAVALIAPMTTIFVLAITGRDGDGV' A
#
# COMPACT_ATOMS: atom_id res chain seq x y z
N MET A 1 -2.10 -25.20 -1.50
CA MET A 1 -1.96 -24.12 -0.49
C MET A 1 -1.40 -22.83 -1.09
N ILE A 2 -0.29 -22.87 -1.85
CA ILE A 2 0.29 -21.68 -2.51
C ILE A 2 -0.69 -21.00 -3.48
N GLU A 3 -1.34 -21.77 -4.35
CA GLU A 3 -2.35 -21.27 -5.32
C GLU A 3 -3.49 -20.50 -4.65
N PHE A 4 -4.07 -21.07 -3.59
CA PHE A 4 -5.14 -20.42 -2.82
C PHE A 4 -4.67 -19.10 -2.20
N LEU A 5 -3.45 -19.07 -1.63
CA LEU A 5 -2.87 -17.86 -1.07
C LEU A 5 -2.65 -16.79 -2.14
N GLN A 6 -2.19 -17.15 -3.33
CA GLN A 6 -2.03 -16.23 -4.45
C GLN A 6 -3.38 -15.62 -4.87
N VAL A 7 -4.45 -16.40 -4.94
CA VAL A 7 -5.79 -15.88 -5.25
C VAL A 7 -6.25 -14.88 -4.20
N VAL A 8 -6.06 -15.18 -2.91
CA VAL A 8 -6.41 -14.27 -1.82
C VAL A 8 -5.59 -12.98 -1.88
N LEU A 9 -4.29 -13.07 -2.11
CA LEU A 9 -3.41 -11.90 -2.26
C LEU A 9 -3.81 -11.06 -3.48
N ALA A 10 -4.13 -11.67 -4.61
CA ALA A 10 -4.61 -10.98 -5.80
C ALA A 10 -5.93 -10.24 -5.52
N ALA A 11 -6.86 -10.87 -4.78
CA ALA A 11 -8.09 -10.22 -4.35
C ALA A 11 -7.81 -9.01 -3.44
N ILE A 12 -6.85 -9.12 -2.51
CA ILE A 12 -6.41 -8.00 -1.65
C ILE A 12 -5.84 -6.87 -2.49
N VAL A 13 -5.04 -7.15 -3.52
CA VAL A 13 -4.51 -6.12 -4.44
C VAL A 13 -5.64 -5.39 -5.15
N ILE A 14 -6.61 -6.12 -5.71
CA ILE A 14 -7.75 -5.53 -6.43
C ILE A 14 -8.59 -4.67 -5.49
N LEU A 15 -8.92 -5.18 -4.30
CA LEU A 15 -9.70 -4.46 -3.30
C LEU A 15 -8.96 -3.22 -2.78
N GLY A 16 -7.67 -3.35 -2.46
CA GLY A 16 -6.82 -2.25 -2.04
C GLY A 16 -6.72 -1.16 -3.12
N THR A 17 -6.61 -1.55 -4.39
CA THR A 17 -6.59 -0.62 -5.53
C THR A 17 -7.91 0.12 -5.67
N ALA A 18 -9.03 -0.60 -5.67
CA ALA A 18 -10.36 0.00 -5.77
C ALA A 18 -10.63 0.96 -4.59
N ALA A 19 -10.30 0.53 -3.37
CA ALA A 19 -10.49 1.34 -2.17
C ALA A 19 -9.59 2.60 -2.17
N THR A 20 -8.34 2.48 -2.63
CA THR A 20 -7.42 3.62 -2.78
C THR A 20 -7.95 4.60 -3.82
N ALA A 21 -8.47 4.13 -4.94
CA ALA A 21 -9.04 4.97 -5.99
C ALA A 21 -10.31 5.70 -5.52
N TRP A 22 -11.15 5.05 -4.72
CA TRP A 22 -12.41 5.60 -4.23
C TRP A 22 -12.25 6.53 -3.01
N SER A 23 -11.24 6.30 -2.17
CA SER A 23 -11.05 7.08 -0.95
C SER A 23 -10.71 8.54 -1.25
N ARG A 24 -11.51 9.45 -0.69
CA ARG A 24 -11.28 10.90 -0.75
C ARG A 24 -10.52 11.44 0.45
N ASP A 25 -10.68 10.80 1.60
CA ASP A 25 -9.92 11.16 2.79
C ASP A 25 -8.46 10.70 2.63
N PRO A 26 -7.46 11.59 2.82
CA PRO A 26 -6.06 11.26 2.62
C PRO A 26 -5.54 10.16 3.56
N PHE A 27 -5.99 10.15 4.82
CA PHE A 27 -5.59 9.12 5.79
C PHE A 27 -6.12 7.74 5.39
N ASN A 28 -7.41 7.65 5.09
CA ASN A 28 -8.02 6.42 4.64
C ASN A 28 -7.39 5.94 3.32
N LYS A 29 -7.02 6.87 2.43
CA LYS A 29 -6.32 6.55 1.18
C LYS A 29 -4.95 5.92 1.43
N LEU A 30 -4.19 6.41 2.43
CA LEU A 30 -2.93 5.79 2.84
C LEU A 30 -3.11 4.37 3.39
N ILE A 31 -4.16 4.14 4.18
CA ILE A 31 -4.48 2.80 4.69
C ILE A 31 -4.77 1.85 3.53
N CYS A 32 -5.63 2.27 2.58
CA CYS A 32 -5.93 1.46 1.39
C CYS A 32 -4.69 1.21 0.53
N LEU A 33 -3.80 2.19 0.40
CA LEU A 33 -2.53 2.06 -0.32
C LEU A 33 -1.61 1.06 0.37
N GLY A 34 -1.56 1.05 1.71
CA GLY A 34 -0.84 0.06 2.49
C GLY A 34 -1.36 -1.37 2.25
N VAL A 35 -2.68 -1.55 2.18
CA VAL A 35 -3.30 -2.85 1.85
C VAL A 35 -2.93 -3.29 0.44
N LEU A 36 -2.95 -2.38 -0.54
CA LEU A 36 -2.52 -2.65 -1.91
C LEU A 36 -1.07 -3.14 -1.93
N ILE A 37 -0.16 -2.37 -1.34
CA ILE A 37 1.27 -2.69 -1.33
C ILE A 37 1.52 -4.02 -0.61
N GLY A 38 0.86 -4.24 0.53
CA GLY A 38 0.94 -5.50 1.27
C GLY A 38 0.47 -6.71 0.47
N GLY A 39 -0.54 -6.54 -0.40
CA GLY A 39 -0.98 -7.59 -1.33
C GLY A 39 0.00 -7.84 -2.47
N VAL A 40 0.65 -6.79 -3.00
CA VAL A 40 1.62 -6.91 -4.12
C VAL A 40 2.96 -7.48 -3.65
N PHE A 41 3.38 -7.16 -2.42
CA PHE A 41 4.72 -7.48 -1.92
C PHE A 41 5.12 -8.96 -2.05
N PRO A 42 4.27 -9.95 -1.69
CA PRO A 42 4.61 -11.36 -1.83
C PRO A 42 4.78 -11.80 -3.28
N PHE A 43 4.10 -11.17 -4.25
CA PHE A 43 4.29 -11.48 -5.67
C PHE A 43 5.65 -11.00 -6.19
N ILE A 44 6.14 -9.86 -5.70
CA ILE A 44 7.48 -9.36 -6.02
C ILE A 44 8.54 -10.34 -5.52
N VAL A 45 8.41 -10.77 -4.25
CA VAL A 45 9.33 -11.73 -3.63
C VAL A 45 9.26 -13.09 -4.32
N ALA A 46 8.07 -13.59 -4.62
CA ALA A 46 7.87 -14.85 -5.34
C ALA A 46 8.45 -14.82 -6.76
N GLY A 47 8.49 -13.65 -7.41
CA GLY A 47 9.12 -13.43 -8.70
C GLY A 47 10.66 -13.38 -8.66
N GLY A 48 11.28 -13.43 -7.48
CA GLY A 48 12.74 -13.35 -7.32
C GLY A 48 13.30 -11.92 -7.41
N TYR A 49 12.44 -10.90 -7.42
CA TYR A 49 12.84 -9.50 -7.57
C TYR A 49 13.16 -8.84 -6.23
N LEU A 50 14.19 -9.35 -5.52
CA LEU A 50 14.51 -8.88 -4.17
C LEU A 50 14.85 -7.38 -4.13
N ASP A 51 15.59 -6.87 -5.10
CA ASP A 51 15.95 -5.45 -5.18
C ASP A 51 14.71 -4.55 -5.26
N VAL A 52 13.70 -4.99 -6.03
CA VAL A 52 12.41 -4.32 -6.15
C VAL A 52 11.65 -4.39 -4.83
N ALA A 53 11.65 -5.55 -4.15
CA ALA A 53 11.00 -5.71 -2.86
C ALA A 53 11.61 -4.77 -1.81
N VAL A 54 12.94 -4.65 -1.77
CA VAL A 54 13.64 -3.71 -0.88
C VAL A 54 13.26 -2.26 -1.21
N ALA A 55 13.26 -1.89 -2.49
CA ALA A 55 12.84 -0.55 -2.90
C ALA A 55 11.39 -0.24 -2.48
N VAL A 56 10.45 -1.16 -2.70
CA VAL A 56 9.04 -1.00 -2.28
C VAL A 56 8.92 -0.90 -0.76
N ALA A 57 9.68 -1.70 0.00
CA ALA A 57 9.68 -1.67 1.46
C ALA A 57 10.15 -0.33 2.04
N LEU A 58 11.00 0.41 1.31
CA LEU A 58 11.43 1.75 1.68
C LEU A 58 10.45 2.83 1.19
N ILE A 59 9.96 2.70 -0.04
CA ILE A 59 9.05 3.68 -0.65
C ILE A 59 7.71 3.74 0.10
N ALA A 60 7.15 2.59 0.50
CA ALA A 60 5.86 2.53 1.17
C ALA A 60 5.79 3.39 2.46
N PRO A 61 6.69 3.22 3.45
CA PRO A 61 6.68 4.05 4.65
C PRO A 61 7.07 5.51 4.37
N MET A 62 7.98 5.76 3.42
CA MET A 62 8.34 7.14 3.03
C MET A 62 7.13 7.89 2.47
N THR A 63 6.33 7.24 1.63
CA THR A 63 5.10 7.82 1.08
C THR A 63 4.10 8.16 2.20
N THR A 64 3.94 7.26 3.17
CA THR A 64 3.12 7.50 4.36
C THR A 64 3.61 8.71 5.15
N ILE A 65 4.92 8.79 5.46
CA ILE A 65 5.49 9.92 6.22
C ILE A 65 5.22 11.24 5.50
N PHE A 66 5.48 11.32 4.19
CA PHE A 66 5.28 12.57 3.44
C PHE A 66 3.82 12.97 3.35
N VAL A 67 2.92 12.03 3.06
CA VAL A 67 1.49 12.35 2.98
C VAL A 67 0.97 12.78 4.34
N LEU A 68 1.33 12.08 5.43
CA LEU A 68 0.95 12.48 6.79
C LEU A 68 1.52 13.84 7.17
N ALA A 69 2.75 14.17 6.77
CA ALA A 69 3.34 15.48 7.02
C ALA A 69 2.62 16.61 6.27
N ILE A 70 2.08 16.32 5.09
CA ILE A 70 1.30 17.28 4.29
C ILE A 70 -0.11 17.42 4.85
N THR A 71 -0.79 16.31 5.12
CA THR A 71 -2.22 16.29 5.50
C THR A 71 -2.44 16.53 6.99
N GLY A 72 -1.45 16.22 7.82
CA GLY A 72 -1.49 16.47 9.26
C GLY A 72 -1.41 17.96 9.62
N ARG A 73 -0.93 18.82 8.70
CA ARG A 73 -0.83 20.28 8.92
C ARG A 73 -2.17 21.01 8.82
N ASP A 74 -3.19 20.43 8.19
CA ASP A 74 -4.53 21.04 8.08
C ASP A 74 -5.39 20.83 9.34
N GLY A 75 -4.98 19.93 10.25
CA GLY A 75 -5.68 19.65 11.50
C GLY A 75 -5.24 20.54 12.68
N ASP A 76 -4.13 21.25 12.53
CA ASP A 76 -3.61 22.18 13.54
C ASP A 76 -4.15 23.56 13.22
N GLY A 77 -5.35 23.87 13.74
CA GLY A 77 -6.00 25.18 13.62
C GLY A 77 -5.24 26.31 14.33
N VAL A 78 -4.10 26.71 13.76
CA VAL A 78 -3.39 27.97 14.05
C VAL A 78 -3.18 28.75 12.75
#